data_AF-A0A7C7PEI6-F1
#
_entry.id   AF-A0A7C7PEI6-F1
#
_cell.length_a   1.000
_cell.length_b   1.000
_cell.length_c   1.000
_cell.angle_alpha   90.00
_cell.angle_beta   90.00
_cell.angle_gamma   90.00
#
_symmetry.space_group_name_H-M   'P 1'
#
loop_
_entity.id
_entity.type
_entity.pdbx_description
1 polymer ?
#
loop_
_entity_poly.entity_id
_entity_poly.type
_entity_poly.pdbx_seq_one_letter_code
_entity_poly.pdbx_strand_id
1 'polypeptide(L)' 'DLAMLGAAGLGVAYHGKPKVRAAARYRVDHGDLTALLYLQGYRRAEFREDLAA' A
#
# COMPACT_ATOMS: atom_id res chain seq x y z
N ASP A 1 -13.35 5.13 -1.30
CA ASP A 1 -12.20 4.48 -0.65
C ASP A 1 -12.53 3.77 0.65
N LEU A 2 -13.08 4.42 1.67
CA LEU A 2 -13.24 3.78 2.99
C LEU A 2 -14.03 2.46 2.99
N ALA A 3 -15.16 2.39 2.30
CA ALA A 3 -15.92 1.15 2.16
C ALA A 3 -15.11 0.04 1.45
N MET A 4 -14.37 0.41 0.40
CA MET A 4 -13.50 -0.51 -0.34
C MET A 4 -12.33 -1.00 0.54
N LEU A 5 -11.66 -0.09 1.26
CA LEU A 5 -10.55 -0.43 2.15
C LEU A 5 -10.99 -1.34 3.30
N GLY A 6 -12.22 -1.15 3.81
CA GLY A 6 -12.79 -2.00 4.86
C GLY A 6 -13.21 -3.38 4.38
N ALA A 7 -13.60 -3.50 3.10
CA ALA A 7 -13.95 -4.79 2.51
C ALA A 7 -12.72 -5.62 2.09
N ALA A 8 -11.59 -4.95 1.80
CA ALA A 8 -10.35 -5.60 1.41
C ALA A 8 -9.63 -6.24 2.61
N GLY A 9 -9.07 -7.44 2.43
CA GLY A 9 -8.21 -8.06 3.44
C GLY A 9 -6.96 -7.21 3.74
N LEU A 10 -6.38 -6.60 2.70
CA LEU A 10 -5.25 -5.67 2.79
C LEU A 10 -5.62 -4.32 2.16
N GLY A 11 -6.52 -3.57 2.81
CA GLY A 11 -6.85 -2.20 2.43
C GLY A 11 -5.81 -1.19 2.97
N VAL A 12 -5.02 -0.58 2.10
CA VAL A 12 -3.96 0.38 2.46
C VAL A 12 -4.32 1.80 2.00
N ALA A 13 -4.29 2.77 2.92
CA ALA A 13 -4.32 4.18 2.55
C ALA A 13 -2.92 4.65 2.15
N TYR A 14 -2.68 4.83 0.85
CA TYR A 14 -1.45 5.40 0.30
C TYR A 14 -1.57 6.91 0.15
N HIS A 15 -0.75 7.68 0.88
CA HIS A 15 -0.81 9.16 0.95
C HIS A 15 -2.24 9.69 1.07
N GLY A 16 -3.06 8.98 1.85
CA GLY A 16 -4.49 9.25 1.95
C GLY A 16 -4.77 10.60 2.62
N LYS A 17 -5.94 11.18 2.33
CA LYS A 17 -6.43 12.37 3.07
C LYS A 17 -6.56 12.04 4.57
N PRO A 18 -6.50 13.03 5.49
CA PRO A 18 -6.54 12.78 6.95
C PRO A 18 -7.70 11.87 7.39
N LYS A 19 -8.90 12.06 6.82
CA LYS A 19 -10.07 11.21 7.12
C LYS A 19 -9.90 9.76 6.67
N VAL A 20 -9.21 9.53 5.54
CA VAL A 20 -8.92 8.19 5.05
C VAL A 20 -7.84 7.54 5.90
N ARG A 21 -6.78 8.28 6.23
CA ARG A 21 -5.70 7.81 7.13
C ARG A 21 -6.22 7.49 8.54
N ALA A 22 -7.17 8.24 9.06
CA ALA A 22 -7.72 7.98 10.39
C ALA A 22 -8.51 6.66 10.45
N ALA A 23 -9.15 6.27 9.35
CA ALA A 23 -10.04 5.11 9.30
C ALA A 23 -9.43 3.86 8.63
N ALA A 24 -8.30 3.99 7.91
CA ALA A 24 -7.64 2.85 7.27
C ALA A 24 -6.82 2.01 8.27
N ARG A 25 -6.94 0.68 8.17
CA ARG A 25 -6.20 -0.28 9.00
C ARG A 25 -4.70 -0.26 8.71
N TYR A 26 -4.33 -0.10 7.44
CA TYR A 26 -2.95 -0.04 6.97
C TYR A 26 -2.70 1.26 6.22
N ARG A 27 -1.48 1.81 6.32
CA ARG A 27 -1.14 3.13 5.77
C ARG A 27 0.29 3.16 5.25
N VAL A 28 0.48 3.92 4.17
CA VAL A 28 1.78 4.32 3.67
C VAL A 28 1.77 5.84 3.56
N ASP A 29 2.46 6.47 4.50
CA ASP A 29 2.53 7.94 4.62
C ASP A 29 3.80 8.52 3.97
N HIS A 30 4.79 7.66 3.72
CA HIS A 30 6.08 8.01 3.15
C HIS A 30 6.55 6.92 2.18
N GLY A 31 7.35 7.30 1.18
CA GLY A 31 7.79 6.39 0.13
C GLY A 31 6.74 6.21 -0.96
N ASP A 32 6.98 5.20 -1.81
CA ASP A 32 6.19 4.92 -3.01
C ASP A 32 5.37 3.62 -2.90
N LEU A 33 4.72 3.22 -4.00
CA LEU A 33 3.88 2.03 -4.06
C LEU A 33 4.66 0.71 -3.85
N THR A 34 5.99 0.73 -3.89
CA THR A 34 6.83 -0.43 -3.55
C THR A 34 6.59 -0.89 -2.12
N ALA A 35 6.18 0.01 -1.21
CA ALA A 35 5.77 -0.33 0.14
C ALA A 35 4.68 -1.41 0.18
N LEU A 36 3.79 -1.45 -0.83
CA LEU A 36 2.73 -2.45 -0.92
C LEU A 36 3.26 -3.86 -1.16
N LEU A 37 4.40 -4.03 -1.83
CA LEU A 37 5.03 -5.34 -2.03
C LEU A 37 5.55 -5.90 -0.70
N TYR A 38 6.16 -5.04 0.11
CA TYR A 38 6.59 -5.42 1.46
C TYR A 38 5.41 -5.80 2.37
N LEU A 39 4.29 -5.07 2.28
CA LEU A 39 3.07 -5.40 3.05
C LEU A 39 2.47 -6.77 2.67
N GLN A 40 2.76 -7.26 1.46
CA GLN A 40 2.37 -8.60 1.00
C GLN A 40 3.38 -9.69 1.40
N GLY A 41 4.50 -9.32 2.02
CA GLY A 41 5.53 -10.25 2.51
C GLY A 41 6.73 -10.45 1.59
N TYR A 42 6.78 -9.77 0.44
CA TYR A 42 7.91 -9.86 -0.47
C TYR A 42 9.13 -9.11 0.07
N ARG A 43 10.31 -9.72 -0.09
CA ARG A 43 11.60 -9.09 0.16
C ARG A 43 12.08 -8.37 -1.09
N ARG A 44 12.96 -7.38 -0.90
CA ARG A 44 13.56 -6.61 -2.01
C ARG A 44 14.16 -7.51 -3.11
N ALA A 45 14.81 -8.61 -2.71
CA ALA A 45 15.45 -9.55 -3.63
C ALA A 45 14.45 -10.32 -4.53
N GLU A 46 13.16 -10.29 -4.18
CA GLU A 46 12.09 -10.95 -4.93
C GLU A 46 11.39 -9.98 -5.90
N PHE A 47 11.75 -8.70 -5.88
CA PHE A 47 11.19 -7.72 -6.80
C PHE A 47 11.78 -7.97 -8.19
N ARG A 48 10.91 -8.05 -9.19
CA ARG A 48 11.34 -7.97 -10.59
C ARG A 48 11.31 -6.51 -10.99
N GLU A 49 12.43 -6.01 -11.47
CA GLU A 49 12.44 -4.73 -12.17
C GLU A 49 12.06 -5.00 -13.63
N ASP A 50 11.03 -4.32 -14.11
CA ASP A 50 10.77 -4.30 -15.54
C ASP A 50 11.86 -3.44 -16.19
N LEU A 51 12.85 -4.10 -16.80
CA LEU A 51 13.77 -3.47 -17.76
C LEU A 51 12.99 -3.18 -19.04
N ALA A 52 12.08 -2.21 -18.99
CA ALA A 52 11.47 -1.63 -20.18
C ALA A 52 12.16 -0.29 -20.46
N ALA A 53 13.02 -0.31 -21.47
CA ALA A 53 13.42 0.88 -22.23
C ALA A 53 12.23 1.39 -23.05
#